data_AF-A0A3A0UTA7-F1
#
_entry.id   AF-A0A3A0UTA7-F1
#
_cell.length_a   1.000
_cell.length_b   1.000
_cell.length_c   1.000
_cell.angle_alpha   90.00
_cell.angle_beta   90.00
_cell.angle_gamma   90.00
#
_symmetry.space_group_name_H-M   'P 1'
#
loop_
_entity.id
_entity.type
_entity.pdbx_description
1 polymer ?
#
loop_
_entity_poly.entity_id
_entity_poly.type
_entity_poly.pdbx_seq_one_letter_code
_entity_poly.pdbx_strand_id
1 'polypeptide(L)'
;NMTRSMSINARNAVPKIIDTSAIIDGRILDIIECGFIDGEILIPQGVINELQVVADANDSVKREKGQRGLDILNSLYDTNHPTRIIHPTKTHSDIDAKLIKLAQHYRAHIITTDFNLNKVCHVQGIQALNVNDLSEAIKPSVHQGDRFSLLLTKMGKESGQAVGY
;
A
#
# COMPACT_ATOMS: atom_id res chain seq x y z
N ASN A 1 -9.92 -26.38 3.91
CA ASN A 1 -9.47 -26.01 5.28
C ASN A 1 -8.87 -24.61 5.38
N MET A 2 -8.03 -24.14 4.44
CA MET A 2 -7.49 -22.76 4.47
C MET A 2 -8.53 -21.66 4.30
N THR A 3 -9.45 -21.76 3.33
CA THR A 3 -10.50 -20.76 3.07
C THR A 3 -11.45 -20.55 4.27
N ARG A 4 -11.67 -21.61 5.05
CA ARG A 4 -12.49 -21.59 6.28
C ARG A 4 -11.72 -20.97 7.47
N SER A 5 -10.39 -21.12 7.50
CA SER A 5 -9.52 -20.47 8.49
C SER A 5 -9.35 -18.98 8.24
N MET A 6 -9.18 -18.57 6.96
CA MET A 6 -9.07 -17.16 6.57
C MET A 6 -10.36 -16.38 6.89
N SER A 7 -11.53 -16.96 6.60
CA SER A 7 -12.83 -16.34 6.90
C SER A 7 -13.14 -16.21 8.40
N ILE A 8 -12.58 -17.08 9.25
CA ILE A 8 -12.72 -16.98 10.72
C ILE A 8 -11.75 -15.94 11.29
N ASN A 9 -10.49 -15.92 10.85
CA ASN A 9 -9.51 -14.92 11.28
C ASN A 9 -9.90 -13.50 10.84
N ALA A 10 -10.47 -13.33 9.65
CA ALA A 10 -10.91 -12.02 9.17
C ALA A 10 -12.05 -11.40 10.02
N ARG A 11 -12.85 -12.20 10.74
CA ARG A 11 -13.93 -11.70 11.60
C ARG A 11 -13.44 -11.11 12.93
N ASN A 12 -12.24 -11.48 13.39
CA ASN A 12 -11.69 -11.02 14.67
C ASN A 12 -10.45 -10.13 14.51
N ALA A 13 -9.82 -10.13 13.35
CA ALA A 13 -8.70 -9.26 13.06
C ALA A 13 -9.14 -7.81 12.79
N VAL A 14 -8.32 -6.86 13.20
CA VAL A 14 -8.54 -5.43 12.96
C VAL A 14 -8.63 -5.17 11.45
N PRO A 15 -9.64 -4.47 10.93
CA PRO A 15 -9.72 -4.16 9.50
C PRO A 15 -8.61 -3.19 9.08
N LYS A 16 -8.27 -3.18 7.79
CA LYS A 16 -7.22 -2.33 7.21
C LYS A 16 -7.81 -1.42 6.15
N ILE A 17 -7.64 -0.12 6.30
CA ILE A 17 -7.95 0.85 5.27
C ILE A 17 -6.73 1.02 4.37
N ILE A 18 -6.93 0.92 3.07
CA ILE A 18 -5.85 1.13 2.10
C ILE A 18 -5.88 2.54 1.53
N ASP A 19 -4.71 3.15 1.40
CA ASP A 19 -4.47 4.45 0.80
C ASP A 19 -4.05 4.34 -0.69
N THR A 20 -4.30 5.39 -1.47
CA THR A 20 -3.93 5.53 -2.88
C THR A 20 -2.44 5.26 -3.09
N SER A 21 -1.58 5.77 -2.20
CA SER A 21 -0.13 5.62 -2.31
C SER A 21 0.33 4.15 -2.22
N ALA A 22 -0.31 3.33 -1.39
CA ALA A 22 -0.02 1.90 -1.29
C ALA A 22 -0.56 1.11 -2.48
N ILE A 23 -1.72 1.51 -3.01
CA ILE A 23 -2.27 0.92 -4.23
C ILE A 23 -1.35 1.16 -5.43
N ILE A 24 -0.90 2.41 -5.65
CA ILE A 24 -0.02 2.74 -6.80
C ILE A 24 1.31 2.00 -6.72
N ASP A 25 1.86 1.83 -5.51
CA ASP A 25 3.08 1.07 -5.28
C ASP A 25 2.92 -0.41 -5.69
N GLY A 26 1.83 -1.03 -5.25
CA GLY A 26 1.37 -2.35 -5.70
C GLY A 26 1.93 -3.55 -4.95
N ARG A 27 3.03 -3.41 -4.19
CA ARG A 27 3.59 -4.52 -3.39
C ARG A 27 2.60 -5.06 -2.35
N ILE A 28 1.59 -4.27 -2.00
CA ILE A 28 0.53 -4.70 -1.07
C ILE A 28 -0.23 -5.93 -1.56
N LEU A 29 -0.40 -6.10 -2.88
CA LEU A 29 -1.04 -7.29 -3.43
C LEU A 29 -0.22 -8.55 -3.10
N ASP A 30 1.08 -8.52 -3.39
CA ASP A 30 1.99 -9.64 -3.08
C ASP A 30 2.01 -9.95 -1.57
N ILE A 31 1.99 -8.92 -0.72
CA ILE A 31 1.97 -9.07 0.74
C ILE A 31 0.67 -9.76 1.20
N ILE A 32 -0.46 -9.42 0.60
CA ILE A 32 -1.76 -10.06 0.86
C ILE A 32 -1.74 -11.52 0.39
N GLU A 33 -1.25 -11.80 -0.81
CA GLU A 33 -1.18 -13.15 -1.38
C GLU A 33 -0.24 -14.07 -0.59
N CYS A 34 0.87 -13.53 -0.07
CA CYS A 34 1.77 -14.25 0.82
C CYS A 34 1.15 -14.54 2.21
N GLY A 35 0.00 -13.96 2.53
CA GLY A 35 -0.72 -14.19 3.78
C GLY A 35 -0.23 -13.36 4.98
N PHE A 36 0.51 -12.27 4.75
CA PHE A 36 1.01 -11.40 5.82
C PHE A 36 -0.02 -10.36 6.29
N ILE A 37 -1.13 -10.19 5.56
CA ILE A 37 -2.24 -9.32 5.97
C ILE A 37 -3.42 -10.17 6.45
N ASP A 38 -3.93 -9.82 7.62
CA ASP A 38 -5.16 -10.34 8.21
C ASP A 38 -6.27 -9.27 8.24
N GLY A 39 -7.49 -9.64 8.59
CA GLY A 39 -8.64 -8.72 8.66
C GLY A 39 -9.25 -8.41 7.30
N GLU A 40 -10.35 -7.64 7.29
CA GLU A 40 -10.97 -7.15 6.06
C GLU A 40 -10.19 -5.94 5.51
N ILE A 41 -9.94 -5.90 4.20
CA ILE A 41 -9.46 -4.71 3.50
C ILE A 41 -10.65 -3.80 3.17
N LEU A 42 -10.57 -2.57 3.64
CA LEU A 42 -11.55 -1.51 3.40
C LEU A 42 -10.96 -0.53 2.38
N ILE A 43 -11.62 -0.38 1.23
CA ILE A 43 -11.22 0.53 0.17
C ILE A 43 -12.11 1.77 0.22
N PRO A 44 -11.60 2.95 0.64
CA PRO A 44 -12.38 4.18 0.60
C PRO A 44 -12.74 4.57 -0.82
N GLN A 45 -13.99 4.96 -1.06
CA GLN A 45 -14.40 5.51 -2.37
C GLN A 45 -13.52 6.69 -2.82
N GLY A 46 -12.98 7.47 -1.87
CA GLY A 46 -12.05 8.56 -2.16
C GLY A 46 -10.76 8.11 -2.85
N VAL A 47 -10.25 6.92 -2.51
CA VAL A 47 -9.04 6.35 -3.13
C VAL A 47 -9.30 5.99 -4.58
N ILE A 48 -10.46 5.37 -4.87
CA ILE A 48 -10.87 5.05 -6.24
C ILE A 48 -11.00 6.33 -7.07
N ASN A 49 -11.65 7.35 -6.52
CA ASN A 49 -11.83 8.62 -7.21
C ASN A 49 -10.48 9.31 -7.49
N GLU A 50 -9.54 9.27 -6.56
CA GLU A 50 -8.20 9.84 -6.75
C GLU A 50 -7.43 9.09 -7.85
N LEU A 51 -7.47 7.76 -7.85
CA LEU A 51 -6.86 6.95 -8.90
C LEU A 51 -7.43 7.26 -10.28
N GLN A 52 -8.75 7.46 -10.39
CA GLN A 52 -9.39 7.88 -11.65
C GLN A 52 -8.87 9.26 -12.10
N VAL A 53 -8.82 10.25 -11.20
CA VAL A 53 -8.28 11.58 -11.51
C VAL A 53 -6.81 11.49 -11.95
N VAL A 54 -6.01 10.64 -11.32
CA VAL A 54 -4.61 10.40 -11.69
C VAL A 54 -4.50 9.67 -13.02
N ALA A 55 -5.39 8.71 -13.32
CA ALA A 55 -5.46 7.99 -14.59
C ALA A 55 -5.92 8.87 -15.76
N ASP A 56 -6.67 9.94 -15.50
CA ASP A 56 -7.10 10.92 -16.49
C ASP A 56 -6.14 12.12 -16.63
N ALA A 57 -4.99 12.09 -15.94
CA ALA A 57 -4.03 13.18 -15.97
C ALA A 57 -3.40 13.36 -17.37
N ASN A 58 -3.16 14.63 -17.77
CA ASN A 58 -2.43 14.97 -18.99
C ASN A 58 -0.96 14.50 -18.97
N ASP A 59 -0.38 14.38 -17.78
CA ASP A 59 0.97 13.86 -17.59
C ASP A 59 0.98 12.34 -17.78
N SER A 60 1.77 11.85 -18.74
CA SER A 60 1.79 10.44 -19.11
C SER A 60 2.22 9.52 -17.96
N VAL A 61 3.16 9.96 -17.11
CA VAL A 61 3.67 9.18 -15.99
C VAL A 61 2.62 9.09 -14.89
N LYS A 62 1.93 10.19 -14.59
CA LYS A 62 0.80 10.18 -13.64
C LYS A 62 -0.33 9.27 -14.15
N ARG A 63 -0.70 9.39 -15.42
CA ARG A 63 -1.72 8.53 -16.04
C ARG A 63 -1.37 7.05 -15.94
N GLU A 64 -0.15 6.66 -16.28
CA GLU A 64 0.32 5.28 -16.16
C GLU A 64 0.22 4.76 -14.72
N LYS A 65 0.62 5.59 -13.73
CA LYS A 65 0.48 5.25 -12.31
C LYS A 65 -0.98 5.07 -11.88
N GLY A 66 -1.88 5.94 -12.33
CA GLY A 66 -3.31 5.85 -12.02
C GLY A 66 -3.94 4.60 -12.61
N GLN A 67 -3.66 4.31 -13.89
CA GLN A 67 -4.13 3.09 -14.57
C GLN A 67 -3.62 1.84 -13.86
N ARG A 68 -2.31 1.78 -13.56
CA ARG A 68 -1.73 0.67 -12.80
C ARG A 68 -2.39 0.50 -11.42
N GLY A 69 -2.68 1.60 -10.72
CA GLY A 69 -3.37 1.53 -9.43
C GLY A 69 -4.79 0.98 -9.55
N LEU A 70 -5.53 1.31 -10.61
CA LEU A 70 -6.84 0.72 -10.89
C LEU A 70 -6.73 -0.78 -11.21
N ASP A 71 -5.70 -1.21 -11.95
CA ASP A 71 -5.44 -2.62 -12.23
C ASP A 71 -5.14 -3.43 -10.95
N ILE A 72 -4.38 -2.83 -10.03
CA ILE A 72 -4.09 -3.42 -8.71
C ILE A 72 -5.35 -3.52 -7.86
N LEU A 73 -6.23 -2.52 -7.88
CA LEU A 73 -7.54 -2.61 -7.21
C LEU A 73 -8.39 -3.75 -7.77
N ASN A 74 -8.45 -3.92 -9.08
CA ASN A 74 -9.17 -5.03 -9.70
C ASN A 74 -8.58 -6.37 -9.26
N SER A 75 -7.24 -6.48 -9.30
CA SER A 75 -6.54 -7.70 -8.87
C SER A 75 -6.80 -8.01 -7.39
N LEU A 76 -6.82 -7.00 -6.53
CA LEU A 76 -7.18 -7.13 -5.11
C LEU A 76 -8.60 -7.68 -4.94
N TYR A 77 -9.55 -7.21 -5.75
CA TYR A 77 -10.93 -7.69 -5.77
C TYR A 77 -11.08 -9.13 -6.26
N ASP A 78 -10.21 -9.56 -7.17
CA ASP A 78 -10.17 -10.93 -7.68
C ASP A 78 -9.50 -11.92 -6.71
N THR A 79 -8.80 -11.41 -5.69
CA THR A 79 -8.28 -12.27 -4.61
C THR A 79 -9.42 -12.85 -3.76
N ASN A 80 -9.14 -13.96 -3.07
CA ASN A 80 -10.04 -14.51 -2.05
C ASN A 80 -9.97 -13.75 -0.71
N HIS A 81 -9.23 -12.63 -0.64
CA HIS A 81 -9.07 -11.87 0.59
C HIS A 81 -10.31 -11.00 0.86
N PRO A 82 -10.88 -10.99 2.08
CA PRO A 82 -12.09 -10.22 2.37
C PRO A 82 -11.87 -8.73 2.11
N THR A 83 -12.60 -8.19 1.13
CA THR A 83 -12.40 -6.83 0.63
C THR A 83 -13.74 -6.14 0.41
N ARG A 84 -13.86 -4.87 0.80
CA ARG A 84 -15.10 -4.09 0.65
C ARG A 84 -14.83 -2.60 0.41
N ILE A 85 -15.59 -2.00 -0.51
CA ILE A 85 -15.63 -0.54 -0.67
C ILE A 85 -16.44 0.10 0.46
N ILE A 86 -15.89 1.17 1.03
CA ILE A 86 -16.55 1.97 2.06
C ILE A 86 -16.74 3.42 1.59
N HIS A 87 -17.89 3.99 1.94
CA HIS A 87 -18.24 5.37 1.60
C HIS A 87 -18.15 6.26 2.85
N PRO A 88 -17.51 7.44 2.77
CA PRO A 88 -17.52 8.39 3.87
C PRO A 88 -18.94 8.95 4.09
N THR A 89 -19.33 9.09 5.35
CA THR A 89 -20.65 9.63 5.74
C THR A 89 -20.76 11.15 5.58
N LYS A 90 -19.63 11.84 5.41
CA LYS A 90 -19.55 13.30 5.21
C LYS A 90 -18.49 13.67 4.18
N THR A 91 -18.76 14.73 3.43
CA THR A 91 -17.76 15.37 2.56
C THR A 91 -16.75 16.12 3.42
N HIS A 92 -15.53 15.60 3.47
CA HIS A 92 -14.36 16.35 3.93
C HIS A 92 -13.57 16.84 2.71
N SER A 93 -12.88 17.98 2.80
CA SER A 93 -12.06 18.47 1.69
C SER A 93 -10.74 17.69 1.59
N ASP A 94 -10.14 17.38 2.73
CA ASP A 94 -8.85 16.72 2.83
C ASP A 94 -8.98 15.17 2.85
N ILE A 95 -8.20 14.49 2.01
CA ILE A 95 -8.21 13.03 1.85
C ILE A 95 -7.60 12.36 3.08
N ASP A 96 -6.49 12.87 3.61
CA ASP A 96 -5.82 12.32 4.79
C ASP A 96 -6.76 12.36 5.99
N ALA A 97 -7.44 13.50 6.18
CA ALA A 97 -8.45 13.65 7.22
C ALA A 97 -9.63 12.67 7.06
N LYS A 98 -9.99 12.27 5.82
CA LYS A 98 -10.99 11.22 5.59
C LYS A 98 -10.46 9.86 6.02
N LEU A 99 -9.24 9.50 5.61
CA LEU A 99 -8.63 8.22 5.96
C LEU A 99 -8.57 8.04 7.48
N ILE A 100 -8.11 9.06 8.21
CA ILE A 100 -8.06 9.07 9.67
C ILE A 100 -9.45 8.86 10.29
N LYS A 101 -10.48 9.58 9.81
CA LYS A 101 -11.84 9.46 10.34
C LYS A 101 -12.47 8.11 10.04
N LEU A 102 -12.24 7.57 8.85
CA LEU A 102 -12.69 6.23 8.49
C LEU A 102 -11.99 5.20 9.37
N ALA A 103 -10.68 5.34 9.60
CA ALA A 103 -9.94 4.43 10.47
C ALA A 103 -10.46 4.47 11.92
N GLN A 104 -10.76 5.65 12.45
CA GLN A 104 -11.39 5.77 13.78
C GLN A 104 -12.79 5.13 13.81
N HIS A 105 -13.61 5.36 12.78
CA HIS A 105 -14.96 4.83 12.69
C HIS A 105 -14.99 3.30 12.62
N TYR A 106 -14.15 2.72 11.77
CA TYR A 106 -14.05 1.27 11.57
C TYR A 106 -13.10 0.59 12.57
N ARG A 107 -12.45 1.36 13.45
CA ARG A 107 -11.36 0.90 14.33
C ARG A 107 -10.30 0.13 13.53
N ALA A 108 -9.91 0.70 12.39
CA ALA A 108 -9.02 0.10 11.40
C ALA A 108 -7.59 0.64 11.52
N HIS A 109 -6.63 -0.14 11.03
CA HIS A 109 -5.29 0.34 10.72
C HIS A 109 -5.24 0.92 9.30
N ILE A 110 -4.21 1.72 8.99
CA ILE A 110 -4.05 2.31 7.65
C ILE A 110 -2.83 1.71 6.97
N ILE A 111 -3.00 1.17 5.76
CA ILE A 111 -1.92 0.75 4.87
C ILE A 111 -1.57 1.91 3.94
N THR A 112 -0.31 2.34 3.93
CA THR A 112 0.15 3.49 3.14
C THR A 112 1.62 3.33 2.75
N THR A 113 2.12 4.17 1.84
CA THR A 113 3.56 4.42 1.66
C THR A 113 3.98 5.82 2.09
N ASP A 114 3.04 6.67 2.50
CA ASP A 114 3.29 8.07 2.88
C ASP A 114 3.75 8.21 4.34
N PHE A 115 4.98 8.70 4.53
CA PHE A 115 5.57 8.96 5.85
C PHE A 115 4.90 10.12 6.61
N ASN A 116 4.27 11.08 5.94
CA ASN A 116 3.52 12.14 6.60
C ASN A 116 2.21 11.59 7.17
N LEU A 117 1.50 10.74 6.40
CA LEU A 117 0.32 10.06 6.90
C LEU A 117 0.66 9.17 8.11
N ASN A 118 1.81 8.48 8.11
CA ASN A 118 2.29 7.75 9.29
C ASN A 118 2.36 8.63 10.55
N LYS A 119 2.93 9.85 10.44
CA LYS A 119 3.05 10.78 11.58
C LYS A 119 1.67 11.21 12.09
N VAL A 120 0.75 11.49 11.18
CA VAL A 120 -0.64 11.86 11.53
C VAL A 120 -1.34 10.69 12.23
N CYS A 121 -1.23 9.48 11.68
CA CYS A 121 -1.75 8.25 12.30
C CYS A 121 -1.24 8.07 13.74
N HIS A 122 0.07 8.25 13.95
CA HIS A 122 0.68 8.14 15.28
C HIS A 122 0.07 9.12 16.29
N VAL A 123 -0.08 10.40 15.93
CA VAL A 123 -0.72 11.42 16.78
C VAL A 123 -2.18 11.09 17.07
N GLN A 124 -2.87 10.44 16.12
CA GLN A 124 -4.29 10.05 16.23
C GLN A 124 -4.51 8.69 16.89
N GLY A 125 -3.45 7.99 17.32
CA GLY A 125 -3.54 6.67 17.94
C GLY A 125 -3.95 5.56 16.96
N ILE A 126 -3.68 5.72 15.67
CA ILE A 126 -3.99 4.77 14.60
C ILE A 126 -2.69 4.11 14.17
N GLN A 127 -2.67 2.78 14.08
CA GLN A 127 -1.50 2.09 13.55
C GLN A 127 -1.43 2.26 12.03
N ALA A 128 -0.29 2.79 11.57
CA ALA A 128 0.07 2.80 10.16
C ALA A 128 0.91 1.56 9.83
N LEU A 129 0.50 0.82 8.80
CA LEU A 129 1.21 -0.31 8.22
C LEU A 129 1.89 0.19 6.94
N ASN A 130 3.10 0.70 7.07
CA ASN A 130 3.81 1.28 5.94
C ASN A 130 4.56 0.21 5.14
N VAL A 131 4.27 0.12 3.85
CA VAL A 131 4.86 -0.89 2.96
C VAL A 131 6.38 -0.68 2.78
N ASN A 132 6.85 0.57 2.85
CA ASN A 132 8.29 0.86 2.82
C ASN A 132 8.99 0.34 4.07
N ASP A 133 8.39 0.54 5.24
CA ASP A 133 8.96 0.05 6.51
C ASP A 133 9.04 -1.48 6.51
N LEU A 134 8.00 -2.16 6.00
CA LEU A 134 8.02 -3.61 5.83
C LEU A 134 9.13 -4.06 4.87
N SER A 135 9.24 -3.40 3.72
CA SER A 135 10.28 -3.71 2.73
C SER A 135 11.69 -3.54 3.26
N GLU A 136 11.91 -2.56 4.14
CA GLU A 136 13.19 -2.35 4.81
C GLU A 136 13.46 -3.46 5.84
N ALA A 137 12.45 -3.82 6.64
CA ALA A 137 12.58 -4.80 7.71
C ALA A 137 12.86 -6.23 7.22
N ILE A 138 12.47 -6.57 5.98
CA ILE A 138 12.70 -7.89 5.39
C ILE A 138 13.98 -7.97 4.54
N LYS A 139 14.76 -6.90 4.46
CA LYS A 139 16.05 -6.97 3.74
C LYS A 139 16.96 -8.00 4.41
N PRO A 140 17.64 -8.87 3.64
CA PRO A 140 18.60 -9.81 4.20
C PRO A 140 19.68 -9.08 5.00
N SER A 141 20.00 -9.59 6.19
CA SER A 141 21.12 -9.10 6.98
C SER A 141 22.45 -9.48 6.31
N VAL A 142 23.30 -8.49 6.04
CA VAL A 142 24.64 -8.72 5.48
C VAL A 142 25.67 -8.96 6.59
N HIS A 143 26.58 -9.90 6.35
CA HIS A 143 27.69 -10.25 7.22
C HIS A 143 29.04 -9.91 6.58
N GLN A 144 30.07 -9.78 7.40
CA GLN A 144 31.42 -9.59 6.89
C GLN A 144 31.84 -10.82 6.06
N GLY A 145 32.24 -10.57 4.82
CA GLY A 145 32.62 -11.62 3.87
C GLY A 145 31.54 -11.95 2.84
N ASP A 146 30.32 -11.45 3.00
CA ASP A 146 29.27 -11.60 1.99
C ASP A 146 29.71 -10.96 0.66
N ARG A 147 29.44 -11.68 -0.43
CA ARG A 147 29.67 -11.21 -1.79
C ARG A 147 28.32 -11.06 -2.47
N PHE A 148 28.10 -9.93 -3.12
CA PHE A 148 26.95 -9.71 -3.98
C PHE A 148 27.42 -9.47 -5.41
N SER A 149 26.59 -9.84 -6.37
CA SER A 149 26.78 -9.54 -7.78
C SER A 149 25.94 -8.31 -8.12
N LEU A 150 26.52 -7.37 -8.83
CA LEU A 150 25.87 -6.11 -9.17
C LEU A 150 25.96 -5.92 -10.68
N LEU A 151 24.82 -5.74 -11.34
CA LEU A 151 24.78 -5.60 -12.79
C LEU A 151 25.03 -4.14 -13.16
N LEU A 152 26.16 -3.87 -13.82
CA LEU A 152 26.47 -2.54 -14.33
C LEU A 152 25.66 -2.29 -15.61
N THR A 153 24.78 -1.28 -15.58
CA THR A 153 23.88 -0.98 -16.69
C THR A 153 24.26 0.25 -17.49
N LYS A 154 24.92 1.22 -16.86
CA LYS A 154 25.35 2.47 -17.53
C LYS A 154 26.66 3.00 -16.94
N MET A 155 27.39 3.77 -17.75
CA MET A 155 28.52 4.59 -17.29
C MET A 155 28.05 5.64 -16.28
N GLY A 156 28.85 5.85 -15.24
CA GLY A 156 28.62 6.86 -14.21
C GLY A 156 29.08 8.25 -14.66
N LYS A 157 28.90 9.24 -13.77
CA LYS A 157 29.16 10.65 -14.09
C LYS A 157 30.65 10.95 -14.25
N GLU A 158 31.50 10.23 -13.50
CA GLU A 158 32.95 10.39 -13.52
C GLU A 158 33.64 9.19 -14.17
N SER A 159 34.89 9.39 -14.62
CA SER A 159 35.70 8.33 -15.21
C SER A 159 35.88 7.18 -14.22
N GLY A 160 35.58 5.95 -14.66
CA GLY A 160 35.65 4.75 -13.83
C GLY A 160 34.41 4.45 -12.99
N GLN A 161 33.36 5.28 -13.03
CA GLN A 161 32.09 4.99 -12.37
C GLN A 161 31.11 4.23 -13.27
N ALA A 162 30.20 3.48 -12.65
CA ALA A 162 29.07 2.83 -13.30
C ALA A 162 27.85 2.83 -12.37
N VAL A 163 26.65 2.80 -12.96
CA VAL A 163 25.37 2.64 -12.26
C VAL A 163 24.92 1.20 -12.44
N GLY A 164 24.46 0.57 -11.36
CA GLY A 164 23.94 -0.79 -11.40
C GLY A 164 22.91 -1.07 -10.31
N TYR A 165 22.28 -2.24 -10.40
CA TYR A 165 21.25 -2.73 -9.49
C TYR A 165 21.57 -4.16 -9.07
#